data_AF-A0A3B0UWJ6-F1
#
_entry.id   AF-A0A3B0UWJ6-F1
#
_cell.length_a   1.000
_cell.length_b   1.000
_cell.length_c   1.000
_cell.angle_alpha   90.00
_cell.angle_beta   90.00
_cell.angle_gamma   90.00
#
_symmetry.space_group_name_H-M   'P 1'
#
loop_
_entity.id
_entity.type
_entity.pdbx_description
1 polymer ?
#
loop_
_entity_poly.entity_id
_entity_poly.type
_entity_poly.pdbx_seq_one_letter_code
_entity_poly.pdbx_strand_id
1 'polypeptide(L)'
;MVCFTGKIMYFNVVGCITCSMLNQIFIETKVIDVKKRCSMKSRIRLQALRQLAGSRQSGFSLIELLIVMVILGLLASLVGPKMFSKLGMAKQKTAQTQIQMLMTALDSYRLDVGRYPSSQEGLEALVRNTGNDKWHGPYLAKGLPKDPWGNDYHYQNPGEHGEVDITSYGADGTSGGEGENADIGSWQ
;
A
#
# COMPACT_ATOMS: atom_id res chain seq x y z
N MET A 1 -35.27 10.08 57.06
CA MET A 1 -35.88 8.75 56.87
C MET A 1 -35.72 8.40 55.39
N VAL A 2 -34.97 7.32 55.11
CA VAL A 2 -34.71 6.65 53.82
C VAL A 2 -33.80 7.43 52.82
N CYS A 3 -32.49 7.13 52.68
CA CYS A 3 -31.78 5.98 52.06
C CYS A 3 -32.01 5.87 50.54
N PHE A 4 -30.99 6.17 49.70
CA PHE A 4 -30.09 5.23 48.98
C PHE A 4 -30.28 5.56 47.47
N THR A 5 -29.34 5.60 46.52
CA THR A 5 -27.93 5.20 46.34
C THR A 5 -27.55 5.72 44.95
N GLY A 6 -26.32 6.18 44.69
CA GLY A 6 -25.82 6.14 43.30
C GLY A 6 -24.84 7.21 42.83
N LYS A 7 -23.56 7.00 43.15
CA LYS A 7 -22.34 7.42 42.43
C LYS A 7 -21.93 8.90 42.38
N ILE A 8 -20.95 9.14 43.26
CA ILE A 8 -19.92 10.18 43.28
C ILE A 8 -18.76 9.80 42.33
N MET A 9 -18.14 10.83 41.70
CA MET A 9 -16.81 10.88 41.04
C MET A 9 -16.59 9.96 39.82
N TYR A 10 -16.04 10.41 38.69
CA TYR A 10 -14.72 11.03 38.55
C TYR A 10 -14.62 11.97 37.33
N PHE A 11 -14.03 13.14 37.58
CA PHE A 11 -13.28 13.96 36.63
C PHE A 11 -12.24 13.08 35.91
N ASN A 12 -12.27 12.99 34.58
CA ASN A 12 -11.15 12.71 33.66
C ASN A 12 -11.71 12.20 32.32
N VAL A 13 -11.56 12.96 31.23
CA VAL A 13 -11.04 12.56 29.89
C VAL A 13 -11.03 13.83 29.03
N VAL A 14 -10.16 14.79 29.36
CA VAL A 14 -9.71 15.84 28.41
C VAL A 14 -8.21 15.99 28.64
N GLY A 15 -7.44 15.10 28.03
CA GLY A 15 -6.02 15.00 28.31
C GLY A 15 -5.36 13.90 27.52
N CYS A 16 -5.33 14.03 26.19
CA CYS A 16 -4.30 13.42 25.35
C CYS A 16 -4.47 13.94 23.91
N ILE A 17 -3.36 14.22 23.22
CA ILE A 17 -3.27 14.61 21.79
C ILE A 17 -3.17 16.13 21.51
N THR A 18 -2.46 16.89 22.36
CA THR A 18 -1.65 18.04 21.87
C THR A 18 -0.15 17.87 22.14
N CYS A 19 0.28 16.66 22.51
CA CYS A 19 1.69 16.31 22.71
C CYS A 19 2.32 15.73 21.43
N SER A 20 2.31 16.48 20.33
CA SER A 20 3.07 16.15 19.11
C SER A 20 3.73 17.36 18.44
N MET A 21 3.70 18.55 19.06
CA MET A 21 4.30 19.77 18.49
C MET A 21 5.53 20.30 19.23
N LEU A 22 6.14 19.52 20.13
CA LEU A 22 7.38 19.92 20.79
C LEU A 22 8.34 18.75 20.90
N ASN A 23 8.91 18.33 19.76
CA ASN A 23 10.18 17.61 19.80
C ASN A 23 11.14 18.13 18.72
N GLN A 24 11.40 19.44 18.81
CA GLN A 24 12.57 20.09 18.25
C GLN A 24 13.68 20.01 19.30
N ILE A 25 14.26 18.82 19.50
CA ILE A 25 15.50 18.68 20.26
C ILE A 25 16.66 18.73 19.28
N PHE A 26 17.09 19.97 19.12
CA PHE A 26 18.34 20.46 18.59
C PHE A 26 19.49 19.85 19.43
N ILE A 27 20.14 18.78 18.95
CA ILE A 27 21.43 18.35 19.52
C ILE A 27 22.54 18.99 18.72
N GLU A 28 23.25 19.89 19.41
CA GLU A 28 24.40 20.63 18.93
C GLU A 28 25.50 19.74 18.35
N THR A 29 25.92 20.11 17.14
CA THR A 29 27.26 19.91 16.62
C THR A 29 28.26 20.74 17.42
N LYS A 30 28.79 20.17 18.51
CA LYS A 30 30.05 20.65 19.11
C LYS A 30 31.24 19.83 18.67
N VAL A 31 31.96 20.43 17.73
CA VAL A 31 33.40 20.32 17.52
C VAL A 31 34.14 20.34 18.86
N ILE A 32 34.80 19.25 19.24
CA ILE A 32 35.92 19.27 20.19
C ILE A 32 37.08 18.49 19.59
N ASP A 33 37.95 19.29 18.98
CA ASP A 33 39.41 19.27 18.96
C ASP A 33 40.16 17.94 19.14
N VAL A 34 40.83 17.59 18.04
CA VAL A 34 41.98 16.71 17.91
C VAL A 34 43.11 17.16 18.82
N LYS A 35 43.54 16.34 19.80
CA LYS A 35 44.95 16.05 20.14
C LYS A 35 45.11 15.44 21.53
N LYS A 36 45.38 14.12 21.59
CA LYS A 36 46.44 13.58 22.46
C LYS A 36 47.13 12.39 21.80
N ARG A 37 48.38 12.64 21.41
CA ARG A 37 49.40 11.64 21.09
C ARG A 37 49.98 11.16 22.43
N CYS A 38 49.96 9.86 22.70
CA CYS A 38 50.88 9.23 23.65
C CYS A 38 51.07 7.77 23.16
N SER A 39 52.12 7.51 22.37
CA SER A 39 53.34 6.82 22.82
C SER A 39 53.03 5.44 23.45
N MET A 40 52.98 4.39 22.65
CA MET A 40 54.10 3.46 22.43
C MET A 40 54.55 2.73 23.71
N LYS A 41 54.18 1.45 23.85
CA LYS A 41 55.06 0.29 24.12
C LYS A 41 54.29 -0.92 24.68
N SER A 42 54.25 -1.97 23.86
CA SER A 42 54.48 -3.39 24.22
C SER A 42 53.90 -3.95 25.53
N ARG A 43 53.05 -4.99 25.40
CA ARG A 43 53.24 -6.28 26.09
C ARG A 43 52.36 -7.37 25.46
N ILE A 44 53.07 -8.28 24.82
CA ILE A 44 52.63 -9.54 24.24
C ILE A 44 52.30 -10.51 25.40
N ARG A 45 51.40 -11.47 25.12
CA ARG A 45 51.09 -12.71 25.87
C ARG A 45 49.91 -12.66 26.84
N LEU A 46 48.70 -12.83 26.29
CA LEU A 46 47.62 -13.58 26.96
C LEU A 46 46.69 -14.27 25.93
N GLN A 47 47.28 -14.97 24.95
CA GLN A 47 46.54 -15.67 23.87
C GLN A 47 46.61 -17.21 23.96
N ALA A 48 46.97 -17.78 25.12
CA ALA A 48 47.40 -19.19 25.16
C ALA A 48 46.44 -20.20 25.82
N LEU A 49 45.13 -19.95 25.93
CA LEU A 49 44.16 -20.97 26.40
C LEU A 49 42.76 -20.83 25.76
N ARG A 50 42.67 -20.78 24.43
CA ARG A 50 41.38 -20.94 23.70
C ARG A 50 41.46 -21.86 22.49
N GLN A 51 42.53 -22.66 22.39
CA GLN A 51 42.94 -23.31 21.15
C GLN A 51 42.84 -24.84 21.17
N LEU A 52 41.84 -25.42 21.84
CA LEU A 52 41.57 -26.87 21.77
C LEU A 52 40.09 -27.24 21.53
N ALA A 53 39.24 -26.28 21.16
CA ALA A 53 37.94 -26.60 20.56
C ALA A 53 38.09 -26.52 19.03
N GLY A 54 38.84 -27.46 18.46
CA GLY A 54 38.87 -27.65 17.02
C GLY A 54 37.49 -28.10 16.56
N SER A 55 36.65 -27.14 16.15
CA SER A 55 35.41 -27.44 15.44
C SER A 55 35.79 -28.22 14.19
N ARG A 56 35.51 -29.52 14.17
CA ARG A 56 35.53 -30.31 12.94
C ARG A 56 34.56 -29.65 11.98
N GLN A 57 35.06 -28.82 11.08
CA GLN A 57 34.28 -28.30 9.97
C GLN A 57 34.01 -29.49 9.06
N SER A 58 32.88 -30.16 9.26
CA SER A 58 32.30 -31.07 8.29
C SER A 58 31.91 -30.23 7.08
N GLY A 59 32.69 -30.33 6.01
CA GLY A 59 32.34 -29.74 4.73
C GLY A 59 31.12 -30.44 4.14
N PHE A 60 30.16 -29.67 3.64
CA PHE A 60 29.05 -30.18 2.84
C PHE A 60 29.58 -30.95 1.64
N SER A 61 29.00 -32.11 1.35
CA SER A 61 29.33 -32.82 0.11
C SER A 61 28.65 -32.15 -1.09
N LEU A 62 29.29 -32.18 -2.27
CA LEU A 62 28.70 -31.64 -3.50
C LEU A 62 27.36 -32.31 -3.85
N ILE A 63 27.21 -33.59 -3.52
CA ILE A 63 25.99 -34.34 -3.81
C ILE A 63 24.82 -33.92 -2.93
N GLU A 64 25.08 -33.50 -1.69
CA GLU A 64 24.05 -33.01 -0.77
C GLU A 64 23.43 -31.70 -1.27
N LEU A 65 24.26 -30.78 -1.78
CA LEU A 65 23.79 -29.55 -2.40
C LEU A 65 23.03 -29.81 -3.71
N LEU A 66 23.46 -30.81 -4.50
CA LEU A 66 22.79 -31.19 -5.75
C LEU A 66 21.36 -31.66 -5.49
N ILE A 67 21.17 -32.58 -4.53
CA ILE A 67 19.84 -33.10 -4.18
C ILE A 67 18.90 -31.97 -3.72
N VAL A 68 19.40 -31.03 -2.91
CA VAL A 68 18.60 -29.87 -2.45
C VAL A 68 18.14 -29.02 -3.62
N MET A 69 19.02 -28.69 -4.57
CA MET A 69 18.66 -27.88 -5.74
C MET A 69 17.62 -28.57 -6.63
N VAL A 70 17.70 -29.89 -6.78
CA VAL A 70 16.71 -30.69 -7.52
C VAL A 70 15.33 -30.61 -6.85
N ILE A 71 15.27 -30.80 -5.53
CA ILE A 71 13.99 -30.73 -4.78
C ILE A 71 13.42 -29.31 -4.83
N LEU A 72 14.25 -28.27 -4.67
CA LEU A 72 13.82 -26.87 -4.78
C LEU A 72 13.29 -26.54 -6.18
N GLY A 73 13.95 -27.01 -7.24
CA GLY A 73 13.48 -26.83 -8.63
C GLY A 73 12.12 -27.49 -8.87
N LEU A 74 11.93 -28.72 -8.39
CA LEU A 74 10.66 -29.44 -8.51
C LEU A 74 9.53 -28.70 -7.79
N LEU A 75 9.76 -28.28 -6.53
CA LEU A 75 8.76 -27.50 -5.79
C LEU A 75 8.45 -26.15 -6.44
N ALA A 76 9.47 -25.41 -6.89
CA ALA A 76 9.29 -24.10 -7.52
C ALA A 76 8.42 -24.17 -8.79
N SER A 77 8.59 -25.21 -9.62
CA SER A 77 7.81 -25.42 -10.83
C SER A 77 6.31 -25.62 -10.58
N LEU A 78 5.93 -26.22 -9.45
CA LEU A 78 4.53 -26.46 -9.09
C LEU A 78 3.85 -25.25 -8.47
N VAL A 79 4.59 -24.47 -7.68
CA VAL A 79 4.03 -23.33 -6.92
C VAL A 79 3.98 -22.05 -7.75
N GLY A 80 4.96 -21.81 -8.62
CA GLY A 80 5.09 -20.57 -9.40
C GLY A 80 3.81 -20.16 -10.15
N PRO A 81 3.28 -20.99 -11.07
CA PRO A 81 2.14 -20.61 -11.91
C PRO A 81 0.86 -20.32 -11.11
N LYS A 82 0.61 -21.05 -10.02
CA LYS A 82 -0.59 -20.86 -9.19
C LYS A 82 -0.58 -19.53 -8.45
N MET A 83 0.59 -19.05 -8.03
CA MET A 83 0.71 -17.76 -7.33
C MET A 83 0.38 -16.60 -8.28
N PHE A 84 0.93 -16.60 -9.50
CA PHE A 84 0.65 -15.55 -10.48
C PHE A 84 -0.83 -15.47 -10.85
N SER A 85 -1.48 -16.60 -11.15
CA SER A 85 -2.92 -16.62 -11.46
C SER A 85 -3.80 -16.06 -10.32
N LYS A 86 -3.44 -16.31 -9.06
CA LYS A 86 -4.16 -15.77 -7.90
C LYS A 86 -3.98 -14.26 -7.75
N LEU A 87 -2.77 -13.76 -8.02
CA LEU A 87 -2.50 -12.32 -8.02
C LEU A 87 -3.28 -11.60 -9.13
N GLY A 88 -3.33 -12.17 -10.34
CA GLY A 88 -4.12 -11.65 -11.45
C GLY A 88 -5.59 -11.51 -11.11
N MET A 89 -6.23 -12.58 -10.61
CA MET A 89 -7.64 -12.54 -10.20
C MET A 89 -7.89 -11.53 -9.07
N ALA A 90 -6.97 -11.40 -8.11
CA ALA A 90 -7.10 -10.43 -7.02
C ALA A 90 -7.03 -8.98 -7.53
N LYS A 91 -6.15 -8.70 -8.50
CA LYS A 91 -6.09 -7.41 -9.18
C LYS A 91 -7.40 -7.14 -9.92
N GLN A 92 -7.85 -8.04 -10.78
CA GLN A 92 -9.11 -7.87 -11.50
C GLN A 92 -10.29 -7.59 -10.57
N LYS A 93 -10.39 -8.33 -9.45
CA LYS A 93 -11.45 -8.10 -8.47
C LYS A 93 -11.34 -6.74 -7.79
N THR A 94 -10.14 -6.29 -7.48
CA THR A 94 -9.89 -4.96 -6.93
C THR A 94 -10.31 -3.87 -7.90
N ALA A 95 -9.98 -4.03 -9.20
CA ALA A 95 -10.40 -3.10 -10.23
C ALA A 95 -11.93 -3.03 -10.33
N GLN A 96 -12.62 -4.18 -10.33
CA GLN A 96 -14.08 -4.22 -10.36
C GLN A 96 -14.70 -3.51 -9.15
N THR A 97 -14.16 -3.72 -7.95
CA THR A 97 -14.63 -3.02 -6.74
C THR A 97 -14.36 -1.51 -6.82
N GLN A 98 -13.22 -1.09 -7.36
CA GLN A 98 -12.92 0.32 -7.59
C GLN A 98 -13.88 0.97 -8.59
N ILE A 99 -14.20 0.29 -9.70
CA ILE A 99 -15.20 0.74 -10.67
C ILE A 99 -16.57 0.90 -10.01
N GLN A 100 -17.02 -0.07 -9.21
CA GLN A 100 -18.30 0.02 -8.48
C GLN A 100 -18.34 1.22 -7.51
N MET A 101 -17.23 1.50 -6.82
CA MET A 101 -17.12 2.69 -5.97
C MET A 101 -17.21 3.98 -6.79
N LEU A 102 -16.56 4.04 -7.95
CA LEU A 102 -16.62 5.20 -8.86
C LEU A 102 -18.04 5.40 -9.43
N MET A 103 -18.72 4.33 -9.83
CA MET A 103 -20.12 4.38 -10.29
C MET A 103 -21.04 4.93 -9.19
N THR A 104 -20.87 4.48 -7.95
CA THR A 104 -21.64 4.99 -6.80
C THR A 104 -21.39 6.49 -6.56
N ALA A 105 -20.15 6.94 -6.74
CA ALA A 105 -19.80 8.36 -6.64
C ALA A 105 -20.40 9.19 -7.79
N LEU A 106 -20.41 8.64 -9.02
CA LEU A 106 -21.08 9.24 -10.18
C LEU A 106 -22.59 9.37 -9.97
N ASP A 107 -23.23 8.35 -9.39
CA ASP A 107 -24.66 8.40 -9.07
C ASP A 107 -24.96 9.48 -8.04
N SER A 108 -24.10 9.62 -7.01
CA SER A 108 -24.20 10.71 -6.03
C SER A 108 -24.06 12.09 -6.69
N TYR A 109 -23.10 12.25 -7.59
CA TYR A 109 -22.94 13.47 -8.39
C TYR A 109 -24.20 13.78 -9.22
N ARG A 110 -24.80 12.75 -9.83
CA ARG A 110 -26.04 12.89 -10.62
C ARG A 110 -27.21 13.32 -9.74
N LEU A 111 -27.31 12.86 -8.50
CA LEU A 111 -28.38 13.26 -7.58
C LEU A 111 -28.31 14.76 -7.25
N ASP A 112 -27.11 15.32 -7.09
CA ASP A 112 -26.93 16.73 -6.72
C ASP A 112 -26.99 17.66 -7.94
N VAL A 113 -26.26 17.34 -9.01
CA VAL A 113 -26.14 18.19 -10.21
C VAL A 113 -27.28 17.94 -11.21
N GLY A 114 -27.86 16.74 -11.19
CA GLY A 114 -28.94 16.31 -12.11
C GLY A 114 -28.43 15.63 -13.39
N ARG A 115 -27.12 15.50 -13.59
CA ARG A 115 -26.49 14.86 -14.76
C ARG A 115 -25.16 14.22 -14.37
N TYR A 116 -24.68 13.27 -15.16
CA TYR A 116 -23.29 12.81 -15.04
C TYR A 116 -22.29 13.87 -15.56
N PRO A 117 -21.02 13.82 -15.12
CA PRO A 117 -19.97 14.68 -15.65
C PRO A 117 -19.80 14.49 -17.17
N SER A 118 -19.47 15.56 -17.91
CA SER A 118 -19.13 15.40 -19.34
C SER A 118 -17.76 14.77 -19.53
N SER A 119 -17.42 14.32 -20.74
CA SER A 119 -16.09 13.78 -21.04
C SER A 119 -14.95 14.80 -20.85
N GLN A 120 -15.25 16.11 -20.86
CA GLN A 120 -14.26 17.16 -20.55
C GLN A 120 -14.06 17.35 -19.04
N GLU A 121 -15.12 17.19 -18.24
CA GLU A 121 -15.06 17.24 -16.78
C GLU A 121 -14.41 15.95 -16.22
N GLY A 122 -14.75 14.81 -16.83
CA GLY A 122 -14.24 13.49 -16.50
C GLY A 122 -14.51 13.05 -15.06
N LEU A 123 -13.70 12.11 -14.58
CA LEU A 123 -13.77 11.65 -13.19
C LEU A 123 -13.27 12.71 -12.20
N GLU A 124 -12.56 13.75 -12.64
CA GLU A 124 -12.06 14.81 -11.76
C GLU A 124 -13.19 15.61 -11.10
N ALA A 125 -14.37 15.68 -11.74
CA ALA A 125 -15.58 16.29 -11.17
C ALA A 125 -16.06 15.62 -9.87
N LEU A 126 -15.64 14.37 -9.63
CA LEU A 126 -15.93 13.66 -8.38
C LEU A 126 -15.09 14.16 -7.20
N VAL A 127 -13.92 14.75 -7.47
CA VAL A 127 -12.96 15.19 -6.46
C VAL A 127 -13.02 16.70 -6.26
N ARG A 128 -13.16 17.47 -7.34
CA ARG A 128 -13.19 18.93 -7.31
C ARG A 128 -14.40 19.47 -8.06
N ASN A 129 -14.85 20.65 -7.65
CA ASN A 129 -15.87 21.38 -8.40
C ASN A 129 -15.29 21.88 -9.73
N THR A 130 -15.90 21.48 -10.85
CA THR A 130 -15.54 21.89 -12.22
C THR A 130 -16.33 23.11 -12.73
N GLY A 131 -17.01 23.84 -11.84
CA GLY A 131 -17.81 25.02 -12.18
C GLY A 131 -19.33 24.80 -12.13
N ASN A 132 -19.80 23.79 -11.37
CA ASN A 132 -21.22 23.59 -11.10
C ASN A 132 -21.58 24.11 -9.71
N ASP A 133 -22.55 25.04 -9.63
CA ASP A 133 -23.01 25.62 -8.36
C ASP A 133 -23.74 24.60 -7.47
N LYS A 134 -24.31 23.56 -8.08
CA LYS A 134 -25.01 22.46 -7.38
C LYS A 134 -24.09 21.37 -6.86
N TRP A 135 -22.77 21.54 -6.97
CA TRP A 135 -21.80 20.54 -6.53
C TRP A 135 -21.67 20.55 -5.00
N HIS A 136 -21.94 19.42 -4.36
CA HIS A 136 -21.91 19.27 -2.89
C HIS A 136 -20.78 18.33 -2.40
N GLY A 137 -19.83 18.00 -3.29
CA GLY A 137 -18.76 17.03 -3.03
C GLY A 137 -17.71 17.49 -1.99
N PRO A 138 -16.62 16.73 -1.81
CA PRO A 138 -16.11 15.66 -2.69
C PRO A 138 -16.84 14.31 -2.51
N TYR A 139 -17.11 13.63 -3.63
CA TYR A 139 -17.77 12.32 -3.65
C TYR A 139 -16.79 11.15 -3.41
N LEU A 140 -15.48 11.44 -3.43
CA LEU A 140 -14.41 10.49 -3.15
C LEU A 140 -13.54 10.98 -1.99
N ALA A 141 -13.38 10.14 -0.96
CA ALA A 141 -12.63 10.51 0.25
C ALA A 141 -11.11 10.61 0.07
N LYS A 142 -10.53 9.87 -0.90
CA LYS A 142 -9.08 9.74 -1.09
C LYS A 142 -8.60 10.22 -2.47
N GLY A 143 -9.43 10.98 -3.19
CA GLY A 143 -9.19 11.33 -4.59
C GLY A 143 -9.43 10.16 -5.53
N LEU A 144 -8.97 10.30 -6.78
CA LEU A 144 -9.14 9.27 -7.81
C LEU A 144 -8.17 8.10 -7.56
N PRO A 145 -8.68 6.88 -7.32
CA PRO A 145 -7.83 5.70 -7.26
C PRO A 145 -7.28 5.37 -8.64
N LYS A 146 -6.03 4.93 -8.69
CA LYS A 146 -5.50 4.22 -9.85
C LYS A 146 -5.98 2.77 -9.82
N ASP A 147 -6.03 2.16 -11.00
CA ASP A 147 -6.30 0.75 -11.11
C ASP A 147 -5.14 -0.09 -10.51
N PRO A 148 -5.31 -1.42 -10.34
CA PRO A 148 -4.29 -2.30 -9.75
C PRO A 148 -2.98 -2.43 -10.55
N TRP A 149 -2.96 -1.95 -11.79
CA TRP A 149 -1.78 -1.92 -12.66
C TRP A 149 -1.13 -0.54 -12.72
N GLY A 150 -1.72 0.46 -12.07
CA GLY A 150 -1.21 1.82 -11.95
C GLY A 150 -1.74 2.80 -13.00
N ASN A 151 -2.68 2.36 -13.84
CA ASN A 151 -3.28 3.17 -14.89
C ASN A 151 -4.49 3.96 -14.36
N ASP A 152 -4.85 5.03 -15.08
CA ASP A 152 -6.09 5.76 -14.83
C ASP A 152 -7.28 5.02 -15.42
N TYR A 153 -8.42 5.13 -14.73
CA TYR A 153 -9.69 4.66 -15.27
C TYR A 153 -10.13 5.51 -16.46
N HIS A 154 -10.56 4.85 -17.52
CA HIS A 154 -11.14 5.51 -18.68
C HIS A 154 -12.63 5.75 -18.43
N TYR A 155 -13.08 6.98 -18.62
CA TYR A 155 -14.48 7.38 -18.45
C TYR A 155 -15.05 7.84 -19.79
N GLN A 156 -16.23 7.33 -20.15
CA GLN A 156 -16.94 7.70 -21.36
C GLN A 156 -18.38 8.11 -21.06
N ASN A 157 -18.78 9.25 -21.66
CA ASN A 157 -20.14 9.77 -21.64
C ASN A 157 -20.46 10.42 -23.00
N PRO A 158 -21.42 9.91 -23.78
CA PRO A 158 -22.26 8.74 -23.49
C PRO A 158 -21.46 7.43 -23.45
N GLY A 159 -21.85 6.49 -22.59
CA GLY A 159 -21.30 5.13 -22.57
C GLY A 159 -21.76 4.30 -23.77
N GLU A 160 -21.03 3.23 -24.09
CA GLU A 160 -21.41 2.24 -25.11
C GLU A 160 -22.41 1.22 -24.54
N HIS A 161 -22.28 0.87 -23.27
CA HIS A 161 -23.07 -0.17 -22.58
C HIS A 161 -24.11 0.41 -21.61
N GLY A 162 -24.15 1.73 -21.42
CA GLY A 162 -25.05 2.42 -20.51
C GLY A 162 -25.04 3.94 -20.71
N GLU A 163 -25.57 4.69 -19.74
CA GLU A 163 -25.48 6.15 -19.77
C GLU A 163 -24.01 6.63 -19.67
N VAL A 164 -23.22 5.93 -18.85
CA VAL A 164 -21.79 6.18 -18.63
C VAL A 164 -21.06 4.86 -18.46
N ASP A 165 -19.86 4.80 -19.02
CA ASP A 165 -18.99 3.63 -18.91
C ASP A 165 -17.68 4.00 -18.22
N ILE A 166 -17.23 3.13 -17.32
CA ILE A 166 -15.88 3.16 -16.74
C ILE A 166 -15.17 1.87 -17.10
N THR A 167 -13.97 2.00 -17.67
CA THR A 167 -13.16 0.87 -18.11
C THR A 167 -11.73 0.98 -17.56
N SER A 168 -11.16 -0.15 -17.16
CA SER A 168 -9.71 -0.34 -16.97
C SER A 168 -9.21 -1.33 -18.01
N TYR A 169 -8.16 -0.96 -18.72
CA TYR A 169 -7.54 -1.74 -19.81
C TYR A 169 -6.59 -2.84 -19.31
N GLY A 170 -6.75 -3.29 -18.06
CA GLY A 170 -5.90 -4.34 -17.49
C GLY A 170 -4.40 -4.01 -17.46
N ALA A 171 -3.57 -5.06 -17.53
CA ALA A 171 -2.12 -4.96 -17.38
C ALA A 171 -1.40 -4.35 -18.59
N ASP A 172 -1.97 -4.45 -19.80
CA ASP A 172 -1.33 -3.95 -21.02
C ASP A 172 -1.67 -2.48 -21.31
N GLY A 173 -2.72 -1.94 -20.68
CA GLY A 173 -3.14 -0.56 -20.85
C GLY A 173 -3.79 -0.29 -22.20
N THR A 174 -4.19 -1.33 -22.92
CA THR A 174 -4.81 -1.26 -24.24
C THR A 174 -6.13 -1.99 -24.27
N SER A 175 -7.08 -1.54 -25.09
CA SER A 175 -8.35 -2.25 -25.20
C SER A 175 -8.18 -3.65 -25.79
N GLY A 176 -8.85 -4.61 -25.18
CA GLY A 176 -8.89 -6.01 -25.54
C GLY A 176 -8.22 -6.89 -24.49
N GLY A 177 -7.43 -7.86 -24.95
CA GLY A 177 -6.67 -8.75 -24.09
C GLY A 177 -7.45 -9.92 -23.49
N GLU A 178 -6.70 -10.88 -22.93
CA GLU A 178 -7.22 -12.03 -22.19
C GLU A 178 -6.48 -12.18 -20.86
N GLY A 179 -7.11 -12.83 -19.88
CA GLY A 179 -6.50 -13.01 -18.56
C GLY A 179 -6.23 -11.66 -17.87
N GLU A 180 -5.02 -11.43 -17.38
CA GLU A 180 -4.66 -10.17 -16.70
C GLU A 180 -4.70 -8.93 -17.60
N ASN A 181 -4.70 -9.13 -18.92
CA ASN A 181 -4.80 -8.07 -19.91
C ASN A 181 -6.25 -7.77 -20.29
N ALA A 182 -7.23 -8.54 -19.80
CA ALA A 182 -8.62 -8.36 -20.18
C ALA A 182 -9.17 -7.04 -19.62
N ASP A 183 -9.89 -6.31 -20.48
CA ASP A 183 -10.65 -5.12 -20.12
C ASP A 183 -11.69 -5.41 -19.03
N ILE A 184 -11.74 -4.54 -18.03
CA ILE A 184 -12.72 -4.59 -16.94
C ILE A 184 -13.59 -3.34 -17.03
N GLY A 185 -14.85 -3.55 -17.35
CA GLY A 185 -15.85 -2.50 -17.53
C GLY A 185 -16.90 -2.47 -16.42
N SER A 186 -17.59 -1.34 -16.28
CA SER A 186 -18.73 -1.18 -15.36
C SER A 186 -19.92 -2.08 -15.68
N TRP A 187 -20.01 -2.63 -16.89
CA TRP A 187 -21.09 -3.49 -17.36
C TRP A 187 -20.93 -4.98 -17.02
N GLN A 188 -19.79 -5.39 -16.45
CA GLN A 188 -19.46 -6.79 -16.12
C GLN A 188 -19.86 -7.21 -14.70
#